data_AF-A0AAU7Z7F5-F1
#
_entry.id   AF-A0AAU7Z7F5-F1
#
_cell.length_a   1.000
_cell.length_b   1.000
_cell.length_c   1.000
_cell.angle_alpha   90.00
_cell.angle_beta   90.00
_cell.angle_gamma   90.00
#
_symmetry.space_group_name_H-M   'P 1'
#
loop_
_entity.id
_entity.type
_entity.pdbx_description
1 polymer ?
#
loop_
_entity_poly.entity_id
_entity_poly.type
_entity_poly.pdbx_seq_one_letter_code
_entity_poly.pdbx_strand_id
1 'polypeptide(L)'
;MGTATVSPKVRTQHELQITRVFDAPRELVWRAWTDPAQMKQWYGPRQFEARNLTADVRPGGKWRDCLHSDGFTDSSGEWRTADVWQGGEYLELIEPERLVFTFHWEEGSGLPEHDTVITITFEEHAGKTTMNFHQAFFVTEEDRDGHMKGWNSSFEKLDEFLREVKHGH
;
A
#
# COMPACT_ATOMS: atom_id res chain seq x y z
N MET A 1 27.47 21.66 33.90
CA MET A 1 26.71 22.17 32.73
C MET A 1 26.70 21.07 31.69
N GLY A 2 25.62 20.28 31.63
CA GLY A 2 25.49 19.16 30.69
C GLY A 2 24.86 19.65 29.39
N THR A 3 25.58 19.53 28.28
CA THR A 3 25.03 19.78 26.95
C THR A 3 24.11 18.63 26.57
N ALA A 4 22.81 18.91 26.44
CA ALA A 4 21.86 17.97 25.86
C ALA A 4 22.11 17.90 24.35
N THR A 5 22.54 16.73 23.88
CA THR A 5 22.57 16.41 22.45
C THR A 5 21.14 16.28 21.97
N VAL A 6 20.66 17.26 21.21
CA VAL A 6 19.43 17.12 20.44
C VAL A 6 19.79 16.33 19.19
N SER A 7 19.43 15.05 19.16
CA SER A 7 19.44 14.27 17.93
C SER A 7 18.43 14.90 16.95
N PRO A 8 18.79 15.19 15.69
CA PRO A 8 17.83 15.70 14.73
C PRO A 8 16.80 14.61 14.44
N LYS A 9 15.53 14.86 14.79
CA LYS A 9 14.41 14.11 14.21
C LYS A 9 14.43 14.39 12.71
N VAL A 10 14.76 13.38 11.91
CA VAL A 10 14.56 13.42 10.45
C VAL A 10 13.10 13.83 10.21
N ARG A 11 12.86 14.78 9.30
CA ARG A 11 11.52 15.34 9.06
C ARG A 11 10.65 14.31 8.32
N THR A 12 9.99 13.42 9.06
CA THR A 12 9.06 12.39 8.55
C THR A 12 7.70 12.95 8.08
N GLN A 13 7.56 14.26 7.87
CA GLN A 13 6.27 14.89 7.56
C GLN A 13 5.71 14.46 6.19
N HIS A 14 6.58 14.11 5.24
CA HIS A 14 6.22 13.76 3.86
C HIS A 14 6.43 12.28 3.54
N GLU A 15 6.51 11.45 4.58
CA GLU A 15 6.76 10.01 4.46
C GLU A 15 5.83 9.23 5.40
N LEU A 16 5.37 8.10 4.91
CA LEU A 16 4.54 7.13 5.61
C LEU A 16 5.34 5.86 5.84
N GLN A 17 5.31 5.33 7.07
CA GLN A 17 5.85 4.02 7.41
C GLN A 17 4.79 3.19 8.13
N ILE A 18 4.61 1.94 7.70
CA ILE A 18 3.71 0.97 8.32
C ILE A 18 4.46 -0.36 8.43
N THR A 19 4.55 -0.90 9.64
CA THR A 19 5.03 -2.28 9.86
C THR A 19 3.84 -3.18 10.18
N ARG A 20 3.79 -4.36 9.56
CA ARG A 20 2.78 -5.40 9.82
C ARG A 20 3.46 -6.76 9.94
N VAL A 21 2.91 -7.60 10.81
CA VAL A 21 3.32 -9.01 10.92
C VAL A 21 2.14 -9.86 10.49
N PHE A 22 2.34 -10.66 9.45
CA PHE A 22 1.35 -11.61 8.95
C PHE A 22 1.71 -13.02 9.40
N ASP A 23 0.70 -13.80 9.82
CA ASP A 23 0.87 -15.22 10.13
C ASP A 23 0.91 -16.06 8.83
N ALA A 24 1.83 -15.74 7.92
CA ALA A 24 2.04 -16.44 6.66
C ALA A 24 3.54 -16.41 6.29
N PRO A 25 4.07 -17.44 5.59
CA PRO A 25 5.42 -17.43 5.04
C PRO A 25 5.59 -16.34 3.98
N ARG A 26 6.82 -15.85 3.80
CA ARG A 26 7.11 -14.67 2.96
C ARG A 26 6.68 -14.85 1.52
N GLU A 27 6.75 -16.08 1.00
CA GLU A 27 6.36 -16.40 -0.37
C GLU A 27 4.87 -16.15 -0.63
N LEU A 28 4.00 -16.40 0.38
CA LEU A 28 2.58 -16.10 0.25
C LEU A 28 2.32 -14.60 0.31
N VAL A 29 3.01 -13.88 1.19
CA VAL A 29 2.88 -12.42 1.29
C VAL A 29 3.40 -11.75 0.01
N TRP A 30 4.53 -12.21 -0.53
CA TRP A 30 5.07 -11.76 -1.81
C TRP A 30 4.07 -11.96 -2.93
N ARG A 31 3.53 -13.17 -3.08
CA ARG A 31 2.52 -13.48 -4.12
C ARG A 31 1.25 -12.66 -3.97
N ALA A 32 0.81 -12.35 -2.75
CA ALA A 32 -0.35 -11.49 -2.54
C ALA A 32 -0.14 -10.07 -3.11
N TRP A 33 1.11 -9.60 -3.22
CA TRP A 33 1.49 -8.32 -3.84
C TRP A 33 1.85 -8.41 -5.33
N THR A 34 2.23 -9.59 -5.84
CA THR A 34 2.80 -9.74 -7.20
C THR A 34 1.95 -10.61 -8.13
N ASP A 35 0.89 -11.23 -7.63
CA ASP A 35 -0.11 -11.94 -8.43
C ASP A 35 -1.38 -11.07 -8.55
N PRO A 36 -1.67 -10.51 -9.75
CA PRO A 36 -2.84 -9.64 -9.93
C PRO A 36 -4.17 -10.31 -9.57
N ALA A 37 -4.27 -11.65 -9.67
CA ALA A 37 -5.48 -12.37 -9.28
C ALA A 37 -5.68 -12.38 -7.75
N GLN A 38 -4.57 -12.39 -6.99
CA GLN A 38 -4.60 -12.32 -5.52
C GLN A 38 -4.75 -10.89 -5.03
N MET A 39 -4.05 -9.94 -5.64
CA MET A 39 -4.18 -8.51 -5.31
C MET A 39 -5.64 -8.07 -5.34
N LYS A 40 -6.40 -8.45 -6.38
CA LYS A 40 -7.84 -8.14 -6.51
C LYS A 40 -8.70 -8.54 -5.31
N GLN A 41 -8.28 -9.53 -4.52
CA GLN A 41 -9.07 -10.02 -3.38
C GLN A 41 -8.97 -9.09 -2.16
N TRP A 42 -7.88 -8.33 -2.03
CA TRP A 42 -7.62 -7.56 -0.81
C TRP A 42 -7.29 -6.08 -1.05
N TYR A 43 -6.84 -5.69 -2.24
CA TYR A 43 -6.38 -4.33 -2.52
C TYR A 43 -7.51 -3.30 -2.34
N GLY A 44 -7.14 -2.13 -1.83
CA GLY A 44 -8.06 -1.06 -1.46
C GLY A 44 -8.68 -1.18 -0.06
N PRO A 45 -9.10 -0.06 0.57
CA PRO A 45 -9.69 -0.06 1.90
C PRO A 45 -10.97 -0.91 2.03
N ARG A 46 -11.43 -1.17 3.25
CA ARG A 46 -12.60 -2.04 3.55
C ARG A 46 -13.86 -1.75 2.72
N GLN A 47 -14.14 -0.47 2.48
CA GLN A 47 -15.34 -0.01 1.75
C GLN A 47 -15.14 0.06 0.23
N PHE A 48 -13.97 -0.36 -0.27
CA PHE A 48 -13.59 -0.30 -1.66
C PHE A 48 -13.19 -1.68 -2.19
N GLU A 49 -13.54 -1.91 -3.44
CA GLU A 49 -13.23 -3.11 -4.22
C GLU A 49 -12.33 -2.76 -5.40
N ALA A 50 -11.26 -3.52 -5.60
CA ALA A 50 -10.41 -3.42 -6.78
C ALA A 50 -11.11 -4.06 -7.99
N ARG A 51 -11.77 -3.26 -8.83
CA ARG A 51 -12.59 -3.77 -9.96
C ARG A 51 -11.83 -3.89 -11.27
N ASN A 52 -10.79 -3.08 -11.48
CA ASN A 52 -10.06 -3.02 -12.76
C ASN A 52 -8.54 -3.18 -12.59
N LEU A 53 -8.11 -3.95 -11.59
CA LEU A 53 -6.68 -4.17 -11.34
C LEU A 53 -6.02 -4.91 -12.50
N THR A 54 -5.06 -4.24 -13.12
CA THR A 54 -4.15 -4.76 -14.12
C THR A 54 -2.73 -4.42 -13.69
N ALA A 55 -1.80 -5.36 -13.83
CA ALA A 55 -0.42 -5.17 -13.43
C ALA A 55 0.50 -6.04 -14.28
N ASP A 56 1.47 -5.41 -14.94
CA ASP A 56 2.59 -6.07 -15.61
C ASP A 56 3.76 -6.15 -14.61
N VAL A 57 3.82 -7.25 -13.86
CA VAL A 57 4.66 -7.37 -12.65
C VAL A 57 6.10 -7.70 -13.02
N ARG A 58 6.82 -6.68 -13.49
CA ARG A 58 8.25 -6.70 -13.85
C ARG A 58 8.80 -5.28 -13.80
N PRO A 59 10.14 -5.08 -13.71
CA PRO A 59 10.69 -3.74 -13.77
C PRO A 59 10.29 -3.01 -15.08
N GLY A 60 9.84 -1.77 -14.96
CA GLY A 60 9.29 -0.96 -16.05
C GLY A 60 7.87 -1.34 -16.48
N GLY A 61 7.24 -2.32 -15.82
CA GLY A 61 5.86 -2.71 -16.07
C GLY A 61 4.88 -1.78 -15.34
N LYS A 62 3.74 -1.51 -15.97
CA LYS A 62 2.72 -0.61 -15.43
C LYS A 62 1.66 -1.36 -14.64
N TRP A 63 1.09 -0.69 -13.65
CA TRP A 63 -0.10 -1.14 -12.96
C TRP A 63 -1.15 -0.03 -12.92
N ARG A 64 -2.42 -0.44 -12.90
CA ARG A 64 -3.58 0.44 -12.85
C ARG A 64 -4.74 -0.29 -12.22
N ASP A 65 -5.51 0.40 -11.40
CA ASP A 65 -6.71 -0.13 -10.76
C ASP A 65 -7.80 0.94 -10.64
N CYS A 66 -9.05 0.49 -10.62
CA CYS A 66 -10.20 1.29 -10.22
C CYS A 66 -10.71 0.73 -8.89
N LEU A 67 -10.57 1.52 -7.84
CA LEU A 67 -11.20 1.27 -6.57
C LEU A 67 -12.63 1.78 -6.62
N HIS A 68 -13.57 0.85 -6.57
CA HIS A 68 -14.99 1.16 -6.57
C HIS A 68 -15.57 1.05 -5.17
N SER A 69 -16.42 2.00 -4.79
CA SER A 69 -17.28 1.90 -3.62
C SER A 69 -18.72 2.23 -4.00
N ASP A 70 -19.61 1.27 -3.77
CA ASP A 70 -21.07 1.46 -3.80
C ASP A 70 -21.56 2.24 -2.56
N GLY A 71 -20.63 2.70 -1.70
CA GLY A 71 -20.98 3.36 -0.48
C GLY A 71 -19.89 3.51 0.58
N PHE A 72 -19.54 4.74 0.92
CA PHE A 72 -18.74 5.09 2.11
C PHE A 72 -19.12 6.46 2.69
N THR A 73 -18.84 6.67 3.97
CA THR A 73 -18.93 7.99 4.61
C THR A 73 -17.58 8.68 4.50
N ASP A 74 -17.51 9.83 3.85
CA ASP A 74 -16.26 10.58 3.71
C ASP A 74 -15.85 11.29 5.02
N SER A 75 -14.72 12.00 5.00
CA SER A 75 -14.21 12.74 6.17
C SER A 75 -15.12 13.88 6.62
N SER A 76 -16.03 14.37 5.76
CA SER A 76 -17.03 15.38 6.11
C SER A 76 -18.27 14.79 6.80
N GLY A 77 -18.39 13.46 6.82
CA GLY A 77 -19.55 12.76 7.36
C GLY A 77 -20.65 12.51 6.32
N GLU A 78 -20.40 12.78 5.04
CA GLU A 78 -21.38 12.60 3.97
C GLU A 78 -21.30 11.20 3.35
N TRP A 79 -22.47 10.63 3.05
CA TRP A 79 -22.57 9.37 2.32
C TRP A 79 -22.30 9.56 0.83
N ARG A 80 -21.40 8.75 0.26
CA ARG A 80 -20.98 8.85 -1.14
C ARG A 80 -20.76 7.48 -1.76
N THR A 81 -20.80 7.45 -3.09
CA THR A 81 -20.27 6.37 -3.94
C THR A 81 -19.10 6.94 -4.73
N ALA A 82 -18.11 6.14 -5.08
CA ALA A 82 -16.98 6.62 -5.85
C ALA A 82 -16.33 5.52 -6.71
N ASP A 83 -15.88 5.92 -7.89
CA ASP A 83 -14.82 5.25 -8.64
C ASP A 83 -13.56 6.10 -8.50
N VAL A 84 -12.48 5.51 -8.00
CA VAL A 84 -11.20 6.19 -7.83
C VAL A 84 -10.12 5.42 -8.58
N TRP A 85 -9.53 6.06 -9.59
CA TRP A 85 -8.49 5.48 -10.42
C TRP A 85 -7.10 5.77 -9.87
N GLN A 86 -6.26 4.74 -9.83
CA GLN A 86 -4.89 4.78 -9.33
C GLN A 86 -3.98 3.97 -10.24
N GLY A 87 -2.70 4.30 -10.25
CA GLY A 87 -1.71 3.59 -11.05
C GLY A 87 -0.28 3.95 -10.73
N GLY A 88 0.62 3.37 -11.52
CA GLY A 88 2.05 3.62 -11.43
C GLY A 88 2.87 2.60 -12.21
N GLU A 89 4.15 2.53 -11.87
CA GLU A 89 5.15 1.69 -12.53
C GLU A 89 5.98 0.91 -11.51
N TYR A 90 6.19 -0.38 -11.78
CA TYR A 90 7.11 -1.20 -10.99
C TYR A 90 8.56 -0.82 -11.30
N LEU A 91 9.30 -0.46 -10.26
CA LEU A 91 10.69 0.00 -10.37
C LEU A 91 11.69 -1.13 -10.07
N GLU A 92 11.42 -1.94 -9.05
CA GLU A 92 12.32 -2.98 -8.57
C GLU A 92 11.53 -4.15 -8.00
N LEU A 93 11.94 -5.38 -8.35
CA LEU A 93 11.41 -6.61 -7.78
C LEU A 93 12.58 -7.54 -7.45
N ILE A 94 12.76 -7.86 -6.17
CA ILE A 94 13.68 -8.88 -5.70
C ILE A 94 12.82 -9.90 -4.96
N GLU A 95 12.47 -11.00 -5.64
CA GLU A 95 11.61 -12.04 -5.07
C GLU A 95 12.37 -12.88 -4.02
N PRO A 96 11.78 -13.15 -2.83
CA PRO A 96 10.54 -12.61 -2.25
C PRO A 96 10.79 -11.49 -1.20
N GLU A 97 11.84 -10.71 -1.38
CA GLU A 97 12.43 -9.85 -0.33
C GLU A 97 12.01 -8.38 -0.42
N ARG A 98 11.84 -7.84 -1.63
CA ARG A 98 11.68 -6.40 -1.85
C ARG A 98 10.88 -6.06 -3.10
N LEU A 99 9.93 -5.14 -2.96
CA LEU A 99 9.10 -4.62 -4.03
C LEU A 99 9.10 -3.08 -4.00
N VAL A 100 9.33 -2.44 -5.15
CA VAL A 100 9.30 -0.98 -5.29
C VAL A 100 8.47 -0.61 -6.50
N PHE A 101 7.54 0.33 -6.33
CA PHE A 101 6.71 0.85 -7.41
C PHE A 101 6.26 2.29 -7.12
N THR A 102 5.94 3.03 -8.18
CA THR A 102 5.32 4.36 -8.04
C THR A 102 3.82 4.26 -7.81
N PHE A 103 3.25 5.32 -7.24
CA PHE A 103 1.83 5.45 -6.99
C PHE A 103 1.38 6.88 -7.26
N HIS A 104 0.31 7.03 -8.05
CA HIS A 104 -0.46 8.26 -8.24
C HIS A 104 -1.96 7.97 -8.32
N TRP A 105 -2.75 8.99 -8.01
CA TRP A 105 -4.17 9.06 -8.34
C TRP A 105 -4.34 9.64 -9.76
N GLU A 106 -5.20 9.03 -10.59
CA GLU A 106 -5.43 9.52 -11.96
C GLU A 106 -6.43 10.69 -12.02
N GLU A 107 -7.29 10.84 -11.02
CA GLU A 107 -8.18 11.99 -10.88
C GLU A 107 -7.89 12.74 -9.58
N GLY A 108 -7.66 14.05 -9.66
CA GLY A 108 -7.98 14.95 -8.55
C GLY A 108 -6.93 15.90 -7.97
N SER A 109 -5.64 15.91 -8.36
CA SER A 109 -4.70 16.80 -7.66
C SER A 109 -4.62 18.22 -8.24
N GLY A 110 -4.83 18.44 -9.55
CA GLY A 110 -4.61 19.75 -10.20
C GLY A 110 -3.18 20.31 -10.04
N LEU A 111 -2.30 19.54 -9.40
CA LEU A 111 -0.88 19.74 -9.20
C LEU A 111 -0.17 18.81 -10.19
N PRO A 112 1.11 19.06 -10.55
CA PRO A 112 1.87 18.12 -11.35
C PRO A 112 1.77 16.72 -10.74
N GLU A 113 1.59 15.71 -11.61
CA GLU A 113 1.63 14.28 -11.30
C GLU A 113 2.91 13.94 -10.52
N HIS A 114 2.86 14.08 -9.20
CA HIS A 114 3.96 13.68 -8.33
C HIS A 114 3.68 12.25 -7.88
N ASP A 115 4.32 11.32 -8.58
CA ASP A 115 4.40 9.94 -8.15
C ASP A 115 5.03 9.88 -6.76
N THR A 116 4.28 9.34 -5.81
CA THR A 116 4.87 8.82 -4.58
C THR A 116 5.58 7.50 -4.90
N VAL A 117 6.58 7.14 -4.10
CA VAL A 117 7.28 5.86 -4.26
C VAL A 117 6.97 4.98 -3.07
N ILE A 118 6.45 3.79 -3.36
CA ILE A 118 6.22 2.73 -2.38
C ILE A 118 7.39 1.77 -2.41
N THR A 119 7.93 1.48 -1.24
CA THR A 119 8.96 0.47 -0.98
C THR A 119 8.45 -0.49 0.07
N ILE A 120 8.49 -1.78 -0.25
CA ILE A 120 8.08 -2.86 0.65
C ILE A 120 9.24 -3.82 0.83
N THR A 121 9.56 -4.18 2.06
CA THR A 121 10.47 -5.29 2.36
C THR A 121 9.77 -6.36 3.19
N PHE A 122 10.17 -7.61 2.98
CA PHE A 122 9.60 -8.79 3.64
C PHE A 122 10.70 -9.56 4.37
N GLU A 123 10.51 -9.76 5.66
CA GLU A 123 11.42 -10.55 6.51
C GLU A 123 10.65 -11.69 7.16
N GLU A 124 11.07 -12.93 6.93
CA GLU A 124 10.45 -14.09 7.56
C GLU A 124 11.17 -14.49 8.84
N HIS A 125 10.40 -14.74 9.90
CA HIS A 125 10.88 -15.39 11.10
C HIS A 125 9.83 -16.37 11.64
N ALA A 126 10.22 -17.65 11.74
CA ALA A 126 9.38 -18.73 12.26
C ALA A 126 8.00 -18.85 11.57
N GLY A 127 7.98 -18.81 10.22
CA GLY A 127 6.76 -18.97 9.41
C GLY A 127 5.81 -17.76 9.42
N LYS A 128 6.25 -16.64 10.00
CA LYS A 128 5.56 -15.34 9.98
C LYS A 128 6.40 -14.32 9.24
N THR A 129 5.74 -13.40 8.56
CA THR A 129 6.41 -12.37 7.76
C THR A 129 6.19 -11.00 8.36
N THR A 130 7.27 -10.30 8.66
CA THR A 130 7.27 -8.87 8.92
C THR A 130 7.36 -8.14 7.58
N MET A 131 6.33 -7.37 7.25
CA MET A 131 6.30 -6.46 6.12
C MET A 131 6.58 -5.04 6.60
N ASN A 132 7.62 -4.41 6.05
CA ASN A 132 7.87 -2.98 6.24
C ASN A 132 7.45 -2.24 4.98
N PHE A 133 6.38 -1.45 5.09
CA PHE A 133 5.85 -0.61 4.03
C PHE A 133 6.28 0.83 4.25
N HIS A 134 6.90 1.43 3.24
CA HIS A 134 7.29 2.84 3.24
C HIS A 134 6.76 3.50 1.97
N GLN A 135 6.11 4.66 2.10
CA GLN A 135 5.68 5.48 0.98
C GLN A 135 6.17 6.90 1.20
N ALA A 136 6.84 7.48 0.21
CA ALA A 136 7.49 8.78 0.33
C ALA A 136 7.09 9.74 -0.79
N PHE A 137 7.50 10.99 -0.62
CA PHE A 137 7.28 12.12 -1.52
C PHE A 137 5.84 12.66 -1.49
N PHE A 138 5.16 12.54 -0.34
CA PHE A 138 3.88 13.23 -0.16
C PHE A 138 4.07 14.75 -0.19
N VAL A 139 3.17 15.45 -0.89
CA VAL A 139 3.18 16.91 -0.96
C VAL A 139 2.65 17.52 0.33
N THR A 140 1.62 16.90 0.92
CA THR A 140 0.98 17.39 2.14
C THR A 140 0.90 16.31 3.21
N GLU A 141 0.87 16.73 4.49
CA GLU A 141 0.62 15.83 5.61
C GLU A 141 -0.79 15.22 5.54
N GLU A 142 -1.77 15.96 5.03
CA GLU A 142 -3.15 15.48 4.86
C GLU A 142 -3.23 14.30 3.89
N ASP A 143 -2.55 14.39 2.74
CA ASP A 143 -2.50 13.28 1.78
C ASP A 143 -1.82 12.05 2.40
N ARG A 144 -0.69 12.24 3.08
CA ARG A 144 0.02 11.18 3.82
C ARG A 144 -0.90 10.51 4.84
N ASP A 145 -1.67 11.28 5.61
CA ASP A 145 -2.59 10.80 6.64
C ASP A 145 -3.75 10.01 6.05
N GLY A 146 -4.27 10.47 4.91
CA GLY A 146 -5.26 9.76 4.12
C GLY A 146 -4.75 8.40 3.65
N HIS A 147 -3.55 8.36 3.04
CA HIS A 147 -2.92 7.11 2.61
C HIS A 147 -2.62 6.18 3.78
N MET A 148 -2.17 6.73 4.93
CA MET A 148 -1.97 5.93 6.13
C MET A 148 -3.25 5.20 6.53
N LYS A 149 -4.38 5.89 6.61
CA LYS A 149 -5.67 5.26 6.95
C LYS A 149 -6.08 4.23 5.91
N GLY A 150 -5.97 4.57 4.63
CA GLY A 150 -6.31 3.68 3.51
C GLY A 150 -5.51 2.39 3.55
N TRP A 151 -4.18 2.48 3.62
CA TRP A 151 -3.29 1.32 3.67
C TRP A 151 -3.50 0.45 4.90
N ASN A 152 -3.67 1.05 6.08
CA ASN A 152 -3.96 0.26 7.28
C ASN A 152 -5.25 -0.56 7.11
N SER A 153 -6.30 0.01 6.52
CA SER A 153 -7.55 -0.71 6.21
C SER A 153 -7.35 -1.80 5.15
N SER A 154 -6.59 -1.53 4.08
CA SER A 154 -6.25 -2.54 3.07
C SER A 154 -5.46 -3.72 3.68
N PHE A 155 -4.56 -3.45 4.63
CA PHE A 155 -3.75 -4.50 5.26
C PHE A 155 -4.54 -5.38 6.23
N GLU A 156 -5.68 -4.91 6.75
CA GLU A 156 -6.62 -5.78 7.47
C GLU A 156 -7.23 -6.82 6.51
N LYS A 157 -7.65 -6.40 5.30
CA LYS A 157 -8.12 -7.32 4.25
C LYS A 157 -7.01 -8.28 3.82
N LEU A 158 -5.76 -7.81 3.72
CA LEU A 158 -4.61 -8.66 3.40
C LEU A 158 -4.37 -9.74 4.46
N ASP A 159 -4.47 -9.41 5.76
CA ASP A 159 -4.33 -10.40 6.84
C ASP A 159 -5.43 -11.47 6.76
N GLU A 160 -6.68 -11.07 6.53
CA GLU A 160 -7.80 -12.00 6.32
C GLU A 160 -7.56 -12.90 5.10
N PHE A 161 -7.22 -12.33 3.95
CA PHE A 161 -6.91 -13.06 2.72
C PHE A 161 -5.78 -14.08 2.92
N LEU A 162 -4.68 -13.68 3.58
CA LEU A 162 -3.54 -14.56 3.82
C LEU A 162 -3.91 -15.73 4.75
N ARG A 163 -4.78 -15.50 5.74
CA ARG A 163 -5.31 -16.59 6.57
C ARG A 163 -6.13 -17.56 5.75
N GLU A 164 -7.00 -17.09 4.86
CA GLU A 164 -7.81 -17.97 4.00
C GLU A 164 -6.93 -18.83 3.07
N VAL A 165 -5.98 -18.21 2.38
CA VAL A 165 -5.09 -18.92 1.44
C VAL A 165 -4.17 -19.91 2.16
N LYS A 166 -3.66 -19.56 3.35
CA LYS A 166 -2.81 -20.46 4.16
C LYS A 166 -3.54 -21.74 4.59
N HIS A 167 -4.84 -21.67 4.87
CA HIS A 167 -5.64 -22.84 5.29
C HIS A 167 -6.24 -23.63 4.11
N GLY A 168 -6.28 -23.03 2.91
CA GLY A 168 -6.77 -23.68 1.70
C GLY A 168 -5.75 -24.57 0.97
N HIS A 169 -4.49 -24.59 1.43
CA HIS A 169 -3.39 -25.42 0.95
C HIS A 169 -3.07 -26.55 1.93
#